data_AF-K1GNY3-F1
#
_entry.id   AF-K1GNY3-F1
#
_cell.length_a   1.000
_cell.length_b   1.000
_cell.length_c   1.000
_cell.angle_alpha   90.00
_cell.angle_beta   90.00
_cell.angle_gamma   90.00
#
_symmetry.space_group_name_H-M   'P 1'
#
loop_
_entity.id
_entity.type
_entity.pdbx_description
1 polymer ?
#
loop_
_entity_poly.entity_id
_entity_poly.type
_entity_poly.pdbx_seq_one_letter_code
_entity_poly.pdbx_strand_id
1 'polypeptide(L)'
;MIKRMIILIIMGLTLSSCQLFTEAIKDNMYRVERARERKELSKKDGPGAIMTDEYKEGVEIATQDIMKRPINKKVQFEGATFIIPENTRLNSKHGNIVDEKTGYGIAITFTLSPHCMSKKVNGKEYSLFYNSKHNANVAEIAKKIIKVNGFEDTCK
;
A
#
# COMPACT_ATOMS: atom_id res chain seq x y z
N MET A 1 -32.85 26.43 -44.28
CA MET A 1 -31.46 26.20 -43.80
C MET A 1 -31.31 26.46 -42.31
N ILE A 2 -31.83 27.57 -41.78
CA ILE A 2 -31.79 27.94 -40.34
C ILE A 2 -32.29 26.83 -39.40
N LYS A 3 -33.41 26.17 -39.73
CA LYS A 3 -34.00 25.10 -38.91
C LYS A 3 -33.08 23.88 -38.72
N ARG A 4 -32.26 23.55 -39.74
CA ARG A 4 -31.27 22.45 -39.66
C ARG A 4 -30.03 22.86 -38.84
N MET A 5 -29.64 24.13 -38.91
CA MET A 5 -28.49 24.67 -38.18
C MET A 5 -28.74 24.75 -36.67
N ILE A 6 -29.96 25.15 -36.26
CA ILE A 6 -30.37 25.21 -34.85
C ILE A 6 -30.37 23.81 -34.21
N ILE A 7 -30.84 22.78 -34.93
CA ILE A 7 -30.85 21.40 -34.43
C ILE A 7 -29.43 20.90 -34.17
N LEU A 8 -28.46 21.20 -35.05
CA LEU A 8 -27.06 20.80 -34.87
C LEU A 8 -26.40 21.49 -33.66
N ILE A 9 -26.71 22.77 -33.42
CA ILE A 9 -26.20 23.51 -32.25
C ILE A 9 -26.77 22.90 -30.95
N ILE A 10 -28.08 22.62 -30.91
CA ILE A 10 -28.71 21.98 -29.74
C ILE A 10 -28.13 20.59 -29.50
N MET A 11 -27.92 19.80 -30.55
CA MET A 11 -27.33 18.45 -30.44
C MET A 11 -25.87 18.50 -29.97
N GLY A 12 -25.08 19.48 -30.42
CA GLY A 12 -23.71 19.71 -29.93
C GLY A 12 -23.66 20.11 -28.46
N LEU A 13 -24.62 20.94 -28.00
CA LEU A 13 -24.73 21.37 -26.61
C LEU A 13 -25.19 20.24 -25.66
N THR A 14 -26.09 19.36 -26.10
CA THR A 14 -26.51 18.20 -25.29
C THR A 14 -25.42 17.13 -25.22
N LEU A 15 -24.67 16.90 -26.31
CA LEU A 15 -23.55 15.97 -26.33
C LEU A 15 -22.39 16.44 -25.45
N SER A 16 -22.08 17.74 -25.45
CA SER A 16 -21.01 18.32 -24.62
C SER A 16 -21.37 18.37 -23.14
N SER A 17 -22.63 18.62 -22.78
CA SER A 17 -23.09 18.60 -21.38
C SER A 17 -23.07 17.19 -20.78
N CYS A 18 -23.50 16.15 -21.49
CA CYS A 18 -23.42 14.77 -21.02
C CYS A 18 -21.98 14.29 -20.77
N GLN A 19 -21.02 14.72 -21.60
CA GLN A 19 -19.60 14.42 -21.39
C GLN A 19 -19.08 15.08 -20.10
N LEU A 20 -19.39 16.35 -19.88
CA LEU A 20 -18.98 17.09 -18.68
C LEU A 20 -19.57 16.48 -17.39
N PHE A 21 -20.84 16.06 -17.41
CA PHE A 21 -21.46 15.37 -16.28
C PHE A 21 -20.82 13.99 -16.01
N THR A 22 -20.47 13.25 -17.05
CA THR A 22 -19.83 11.93 -16.91
C THR A 22 -18.43 12.03 -16.30
N GLU A 23 -17.64 13.02 -16.73
CA GLU A 23 -16.31 13.28 -16.17
C GLU A 23 -16.38 13.71 -14.70
N ALA A 24 -17.30 14.60 -14.35
CA ALA A 24 -17.50 15.03 -12.96
C ALA A 24 -17.96 13.88 -12.04
N ILE A 25 -18.83 13.00 -12.52
CA ILE A 25 -19.25 11.80 -11.77
C ILE A 25 -18.06 10.85 -11.60
N LYS A 26 -17.26 10.64 -12.64
CA LYS A 26 -16.08 9.77 -12.61
C LYS A 26 -15.01 10.27 -11.64
N ASP A 27 -14.71 11.57 -11.64
CA ASP A 27 -13.76 12.16 -10.68
C ASP A 27 -14.27 12.00 -9.23
N ASN A 28 -15.55 12.29 -8.98
CA ASN A 28 -16.15 12.12 -7.67
C ASN A 28 -16.08 10.66 -7.19
N MET A 29 -16.38 9.69 -8.06
CA MET A 29 -16.25 8.26 -7.75
C MET A 29 -14.81 7.89 -7.39
N TYR A 30 -13.84 8.34 -8.18
CA TYR A 30 -12.41 8.09 -7.92
C TYR A 30 -11.93 8.73 -6.62
N ARG A 31 -12.45 9.91 -6.25
CA ARG A 31 -12.17 10.54 -4.95
C ARG A 31 -12.73 9.72 -3.79
N VAL A 32 -13.95 9.21 -3.92
CA VAL A 32 -14.59 8.36 -2.90
C VAL A 32 -13.81 7.05 -2.73
N GLU A 33 -13.40 6.41 -3.82
CA GLU A 33 -12.59 5.19 -3.79
C GLU A 33 -11.24 5.41 -3.09
N ARG A 34 -10.51 6.47 -3.46
CA ARG A 34 -9.25 6.82 -2.79
C ARG A 34 -9.43 7.13 -1.31
N ALA A 35 -10.52 7.82 -0.93
CA ALA A 35 -10.81 8.09 0.48
C ALA A 35 -11.08 6.79 1.25
N ARG A 36 -11.81 5.85 0.64
CA ARG A 36 -12.06 4.52 1.21
C ARG A 36 -10.77 3.73 1.34
N GLU A 37 -9.92 3.71 0.31
CA GLU A 37 -8.63 3.03 0.36
C GLU A 37 -7.73 3.60 1.44
N ARG A 38 -7.61 4.93 1.56
CA ARG A 38 -6.87 5.57 2.66
C ARG A 38 -7.40 5.14 4.02
N LYS A 39 -8.72 5.10 4.20
CA LYS A 39 -9.34 4.65 5.45
C LYS A 39 -9.00 3.18 5.75
N GLU A 40 -8.96 2.32 4.75
CA GLU A 40 -8.55 0.92 4.91
C GLU A 40 -7.07 0.80 5.29
N LEU A 41 -6.19 1.55 4.63
CA LEU A 41 -4.74 1.56 4.93
C LEU A 41 -4.44 2.13 6.32
N SER A 42 -5.26 3.05 6.82
CA SER A 42 -5.14 3.70 8.14
C SER A 42 -5.75 2.90 9.30
N LYS A 43 -6.33 1.71 9.04
CA LYS A 43 -6.77 0.80 10.10
C LYS A 43 -5.59 0.35 10.95
N LYS A 44 -5.88 -0.10 12.18
CA LYS A 44 -4.89 -0.52 13.18
C LYS A 44 -3.84 -1.50 12.63
N ASP A 45 -4.26 -2.47 11.84
CA ASP A 45 -3.39 -3.50 11.25
C ASP A 45 -2.90 -3.17 9.82
N GLY A 46 -3.23 -1.99 9.31
CA GLY A 46 -2.83 -1.49 8.00
C GLY A 46 -1.46 -0.82 8.02
N PRO A 47 -0.82 -0.66 6.85
CA PRO A 47 0.52 -0.06 6.75
C PRO A 47 0.52 1.45 7.10
N GLY A 48 -0.64 2.10 7.03
CA GLY A 48 -0.83 3.51 7.34
C GLY A 48 -1.23 3.77 8.79
N ALA A 49 -1.27 2.75 9.66
CA ALA A 49 -1.64 2.91 11.07
C ALA A 49 -0.83 4.00 11.78
N ILE A 50 0.46 4.14 11.45
CA ILE A 50 1.35 5.18 12.00
C ILE A 50 0.88 6.62 11.71
N MET A 51 0.05 6.83 10.68
CA MET A 51 -0.51 8.13 10.32
C MET A 51 -1.83 8.44 11.02
N THR A 52 -2.36 7.49 11.81
CA THR A 52 -3.59 7.65 12.58
C THR A 52 -3.23 8.01 14.01
N ASP A 53 -3.67 9.18 14.49
CA ASP A 53 -3.28 9.69 15.83
C ASP A 53 -3.56 8.69 16.96
N GLU A 54 -4.68 7.96 16.89
CA GLU A 54 -5.05 6.90 17.85
C GLU A 54 -4.02 5.76 17.93
N TYR A 55 -3.35 5.45 16.82
CA TYR A 55 -2.47 4.28 16.71
C TYR A 55 -1.00 4.65 16.70
N LYS A 56 -0.65 5.90 16.40
CA LYS A 56 0.71 6.35 16.15
C LYS A 56 1.70 5.90 17.23
N GLU A 57 1.44 6.25 18.50
CA GLU A 57 2.32 5.90 19.62
C GLU A 57 2.46 4.37 19.78
N GLY A 58 1.35 3.64 19.68
CA GLY A 58 1.36 2.18 19.73
C GLY A 58 2.16 1.53 18.60
N VAL A 59 2.08 2.09 17.39
CA VAL A 59 2.87 1.63 16.23
C VAL A 59 4.35 1.94 16.43
N GLU A 60 4.70 3.11 16.98
CA GLU A 60 6.10 3.46 17.29
C GLU A 60 6.73 2.48 18.29
N ILE A 61 6.03 2.19 19.39
CA ILE A 61 6.45 1.22 20.42
C ILE A 61 6.56 -0.19 19.82
N ALA A 62 5.56 -0.63 19.07
CA ALA A 62 5.58 -1.94 18.41
C ALA A 62 6.75 -2.07 17.43
N THR A 63 7.03 -1.01 16.66
CA THR A 63 8.17 -0.98 15.72
C THR A 63 9.51 -1.07 16.46
N GLN A 64 9.67 -0.34 17.57
CA GLN A 64 10.88 -0.42 18.40
C GLN A 64 11.10 -1.82 18.99
N ASP A 65 10.04 -2.48 19.43
CA ASP A 65 10.11 -3.86 19.92
C ASP A 65 10.50 -4.82 18.80
N ILE A 66 9.81 -4.75 17.64
CA ILE A 66 10.10 -5.57 16.45
C ILE A 66 11.56 -5.42 15.99
N MET A 67 12.11 -4.21 16.03
CA MET A 67 13.48 -3.93 15.60
C MET A 67 14.54 -4.75 16.33
N LYS A 68 14.23 -5.15 17.58
CA LYS A 68 15.11 -5.94 18.46
C LYS A 68 14.90 -7.45 18.30
N ARG A 69 13.86 -7.89 17.58
CA ARG A 69 13.53 -9.31 17.43
C ARG A 69 14.43 -10.00 16.41
N PRO A 70 14.65 -11.32 16.55
CA PRO A 70 15.22 -12.14 15.48
C PRO A 70 14.37 -12.08 14.21
N ILE A 71 15.05 -12.17 13.05
CA ILE A 71 14.41 -12.15 11.72
C ILE A 71 14.66 -13.52 11.07
N ASN A 72 13.83 -14.48 11.47
CA ASN A 72 13.94 -15.90 11.12
C ASN A 72 12.56 -16.58 10.97
N LYS A 73 11.45 -15.87 11.19
CA LYS A 73 10.10 -16.42 11.02
C LYS A 73 9.77 -16.56 9.53
N LYS A 74 9.44 -17.77 9.09
CA LYS A 74 9.02 -18.04 7.70
C LYS A 74 7.52 -17.78 7.53
N VAL A 75 7.16 -17.09 6.46
CA VAL A 75 5.77 -16.82 6.06
C VAL A 75 5.57 -17.11 4.58
N GLN A 76 4.36 -17.52 4.20
CA GLN A 76 3.95 -17.65 2.80
C GLN A 76 3.32 -16.35 2.32
N PHE A 77 3.71 -15.91 1.12
CA PHE A 77 3.08 -14.80 0.41
C PHE A 77 2.99 -15.17 -1.07
N GLU A 78 1.77 -15.28 -1.58
CA GLU A 78 1.51 -15.41 -3.02
C GLU A 78 2.24 -16.59 -3.71
N GLY A 79 2.51 -17.66 -2.96
CA GLY A 79 3.19 -18.88 -3.43
C GLY A 79 4.71 -18.93 -3.19
N ALA A 80 5.30 -17.89 -2.56
CA ALA A 80 6.70 -17.87 -2.16
C ALA A 80 6.85 -17.77 -0.63
N THR A 81 7.98 -18.25 -0.13
CA THR A 81 8.34 -18.17 1.29
C THR A 81 9.30 -17.00 1.55
N PHE A 82 8.97 -16.17 2.54
CA PHE A 82 9.80 -15.06 3.00
C PHE A 82 10.08 -15.15 4.50
N ILE A 83 11.14 -14.49 4.94
CA ILE A 83 11.58 -14.42 6.32
C ILE A 83 11.25 -13.02 6.87
N ILE A 84 10.54 -12.96 7.98
CA ILE A 84 10.14 -11.72 8.67
C ILE A 84 10.51 -11.80 10.17
N PRO A 85 10.39 -10.70 10.94
CA PRO A 85 10.65 -10.72 12.37
C PRO A 85 9.74 -11.69 13.12
N GLU A 86 10.25 -12.27 14.21
CA GLU A 86 9.45 -13.13 15.10
C GLU A 86 8.24 -12.40 15.69
N ASN A 87 7.20 -13.17 16.01
CA ASN A 87 5.91 -12.66 16.53
C ASN A 87 5.27 -11.59 15.61
N THR A 88 5.46 -11.70 14.30
CA THR A 88 4.79 -10.87 13.30
C THR A 88 4.12 -11.73 12.24
N ARG A 89 3.10 -11.19 11.57
CA ARG A 89 2.39 -11.84 10.45
C ARG A 89 2.27 -10.90 9.26
N LEU A 90 1.92 -11.44 8.09
CA LEU A 90 1.50 -10.61 6.97
C LEU A 90 0.00 -10.31 7.06
N ASN A 91 -0.38 -9.08 6.72
CA ASN A 91 -1.76 -8.71 6.48
C ASN A 91 -2.22 -9.37 5.17
N SER A 92 -3.30 -10.14 5.21
CA SER A 92 -3.80 -10.86 4.03
C SER A 92 -4.32 -9.95 2.92
N LYS A 93 -4.77 -8.75 3.27
CA LYS A 93 -5.31 -7.77 2.33
C LYS A 93 -4.24 -6.86 1.74
N HIS A 94 -3.31 -6.42 2.59
CA HIS A 94 -2.36 -5.37 2.24
C HIS A 94 -0.92 -5.83 2.13
N GLY A 95 -0.58 -7.06 2.53
CA GLY A 95 0.77 -7.61 2.49
C GLY A 95 1.74 -6.99 3.50
N ASN A 96 1.27 -6.05 4.34
CA ASN A 96 2.11 -5.39 5.33
C ASN A 96 2.38 -6.26 6.55
N ILE A 97 3.50 -6.02 7.22
CA ILE A 97 3.82 -6.68 8.49
C ILE A 97 2.86 -6.17 9.58
N VAL A 98 2.38 -7.07 10.41
CA VAL A 98 1.55 -6.78 11.59
C VAL A 98 2.17 -7.44 12.79
N ASP A 99 2.34 -6.68 13.87
CA ASP A 99 2.75 -7.22 15.16
C ASP A 99 1.65 -8.13 15.73
N GLU A 100 1.96 -9.40 16.01
CA GLU A 100 0.95 -10.35 16.50
C GLU A 100 0.50 -10.03 17.94
N LYS A 101 1.38 -9.41 18.74
CA LYS A 101 1.09 -9.06 20.14
C LYS A 101 0.11 -7.90 20.25
N THR A 102 0.32 -6.83 19.49
CA THR A 102 -0.45 -5.58 19.61
C THR A 102 -1.52 -5.41 18.52
N GLY A 103 -1.35 -6.11 17.39
CA GLY A 103 -2.18 -5.95 16.20
C GLY A 103 -1.84 -4.72 15.35
N TYR A 104 -0.75 -4.00 15.66
CA TYR A 104 -0.37 -2.81 14.89
C TYR A 104 0.33 -3.16 13.58
N GLY A 105 -0.13 -2.53 12.50
CA GLY A 105 0.49 -2.62 11.18
C GLY A 105 1.73 -1.76 11.08
N ILE A 106 2.80 -2.34 10.54
CA ILE A 106 4.06 -1.67 10.25
C ILE A 106 4.10 -1.34 8.77
N ALA A 107 4.64 -0.16 8.42
CA ALA A 107 4.75 0.34 7.05
C ALA A 107 5.86 -0.38 6.24
N ILE A 108 5.83 -1.71 6.21
CA ILE A 108 6.70 -2.60 5.42
C ILE A 108 5.77 -3.61 4.75
N THR A 109 5.75 -3.63 3.41
CA THR A 109 4.75 -4.35 2.63
C THR A 109 5.39 -5.20 1.55
N PHE A 110 4.98 -6.47 1.50
CA PHE A 110 5.23 -7.35 0.36
C PHE A 110 4.14 -7.16 -0.68
N THR A 111 4.52 -7.10 -1.95
CA THR A 111 3.60 -6.91 -3.06
C THR A 111 4.10 -7.60 -4.32
N LEU A 112 3.20 -7.83 -5.26
CA LEU A 112 3.52 -8.25 -6.63
C LEU A 112 3.67 -7.05 -7.58
N SER A 113 3.35 -5.85 -7.12
CA SER A 113 3.60 -4.62 -7.88
C SER A 113 5.10 -4.39 -8.02
N PRO A 114 5.57 -3.92 -9.19
CA PRO A 114 7.00 -3.67 -9.40
C PRO A 114 7.48 -2.49 -8.56
N HIS A 115 8.53 -2.70 -7.77
CA HIS A 115 9.27 -1.65 -7.06
C HIS A 115 10.78 -1.89 -7.17
N CYS A 116 11.59 -0.89 -6.80
CA CYS A 116 13.05 -0.97 -6.90
C CYS A 116 13.70 -1.98 -5.94
N MET A 117 13.00 -2.41 -4.89
CA MET A 117 13.40 -3.54 -4.05
C MET A 117 12.64 -4.79 -4.46
N SER A 118 13.25 -5.65 -5.25
CA SER A 118 12.57 -6.80 -5.85
C SER A 118 13.40 -8.08 -5.83
N LYS A 119 12.70 -9.21 -6.02
CA LYS A 119 13.27 -10.55 -6.12
C LYS A 119 12.40 -11.39 -7.04
N LYS A 120 13.03 -12.14 -7.94
CA LYS A 120 12.34 -13.17 -8.72
C LYS A 120 12.38 -14.52 -8.01
N VAL A 121 11.23 -15.15 -7.88
CA VAL A 121 11.08 -16.53 -7.37
C VAL A 121 10.25 -17.29 -8.39
N ASN A 122 10.81 -18.34 -8.98
CA ASN A 122 10.16 -19.17 -10.01
C ASN A 122 9.53 -18.35 -11.16
N GLY A 123 10.25 -17.32 -11.63
CA GLY A 123 9.79 -16.44 -12.72
C GLY A 123 8.77 -15.37 -12.32
N LYS A 124 8.23 -15.41 -11.10
CA LYS A 124 7.34 -14.37 -10.56
C LYS A 124 8.15 -13.32 -9.80
N GLU A 125 7.89 -12.06 -10.08
CA GLU A 125 8.54 -10.92 -9.40
C GLU A 125 7.76 -10.57 -8.12
N TYR A 126 8.51 -10.46 -7.03
CA TYR A 126 8.03 -10.02 -5.73
C TYR A 126 8.78 -8.78 -5.35
N SER A 127 8.09 -7.83 -4.77
CA SER A 127 8.66 -6.57 -4.32
C SER A 127 8.39 -6.34 -2.85
N LEU A 128 9.27 -5.57 -2.23
CA LEU A 128 9.08 -5.04 -0.89
C LEU A 128 9.11 -3.52 -0.99
N PHE A 129 8.17 -2.83 -0.35
CA PHE A 129 8.26 -1.38 -0.17
C PHE A 129 8.03 -1.03 1.29
N TYR A 130 8.62 0.07 1.73
CA TYR A 130 8.45 0.56 3.09
C TYR A 130 8.39 2.09 3.14
N ASN A 131 7.77 2.63 4.18
CA ASN A 131 7.71 4.08 4.41
C ASN A 131 8.27 4.42 5.80
N SER A 132 9.46 5.01 5.82
CA SER A 132 10.15 5.44 7.04
C SER A 132 9.94 6.91 7.39
N LYS A 133 9.11 7.66 6.65
CA LYS A 133 8.89 9.10 6.88
C LYS A 133 8.43 9.41 8.30
N HIS A 134 7.63 8.52 8.88
CA HIS A 134 7.03 8.70 10.21
C HIS A 134 7.75 7.89 11.31
N ASN A 135 8.65 6.97 10.95
CA ASN A 135 9.41 6.17 11.91
C ASN A 135 10.66 5.61 11.24
N ALA A 136 11.84 6.08 11.65
CA ALA A 136 13.12 5.68 11.07
C ALA A 136 13.43 4.18 11.26
N ASN A 137 12.96 3.56 12.35
CA ASN A 137 13.18 2.15 12.65
C ASN A 137 12.57 1.23 11.59
N VAL A 138 11.55 1.69 10.86
CA VAL A 138 10.96 0.97 9.72
C VAL A 138 12.02 0.66 8.66
N ALA A 139 12.89 1.64 8.34
CA ALA A 139 13.95 1.44 7.36
C ALA A 139 14.98 0.40 7.83
N GLU A 140 15.32 0.39 9.11
CA GLU A 140 16.27 -0.59 9.66
C GLU A 140 15.72 -2.02 9.59
N ILE A 141 14.46 -2.21 9.99
CA ILE A 141 13.79 -3.50 9.90
C ILE A 141 13.71 -3.95 8.43
N ALA A 142 13.27 -3.07 7.53
CA ALA A 142 13.14 -3.38 6.11
C ALA A 142 14.48 -3.80 5.49
N LYS A 143 15.57 -3.08 5.77
CA LYS A 143 16.93 -3.43 5.29
C LYS A 143 17.36 -4.82 5.76
N LYS A 144 17.08 -5.19 7.01
CA LYS A 144 17.38 -6.54 7.51
C LYS A 144 16.55 -7.61 6.79
N ILE A 145 15.26 -7.35 6.54
CA ILE A 145 14.36 -8.25 5.79
C ILE A 145 14.83 -8.41 4.34
N ILE A 146 15.16 -7.32 3.64
CA ILE A 146 15.70 -7.31 2.28
C ILE A 146 16.93 -8.21 2.21
N LYS A 147 17.89 -7.99 3.13
CA LYS A 147 19.14 -8.75 3.19
C LYS A 147 18.92 -10.23 3.42
N VAL A 148 18.13 -10.62 4.43
CA VAL A 148 17.93 -12.05 4.76
C VAL A 148 17.15 -12.79 3.67
N ASN A 149 16.28 -12.09 2.93
CA ASN A 149 15.51 -12.69 1.84
C ASN A 149 16.23 -12.61 0.49
N GLY A 150 17.33 -11.86 0.37
CA GLY A 150 18.04 -11.67 -0.89
C GLY A 150 17.22 -10.88 -1.93
N PHE A 151 16.55 -9.82 -1.49
CA PHE A 151 16.01 -8.82 -2.42
C PHE A 151 17.15 -7.95 -2.95
N GLU A 152 17.10 -7.62 -4.23
CA GLU A 152 17.97 -6.62 -4.83
C GLU A 152 17.39 -5.23 -4.51
N ASP A 153 18.24 -4.30 -4.07
CA ASP A 153 17.86 -2.90 -3.82
C ASP A 153 18.46 -2.01 -4.92
N THR A 154 17.61 -1.55 -5.83
CA THR A 154 17.98 -0.70 -6.98
C THR A 154 17.44 0.72 -6.86
N CYS A 155 16.97 1.12 -5.66
CA CYS A 155 16.44 2.45 -5.44
C CYS A 155 17.58 3.48 -5.54
N LYS A 156 17.42 4.50 -6.42
CA LYS A 156 18.40 5.57 -6.65
C LYS A 156 18.12 6.79 -5.78
#